data_AF-A0A7K2AKH4-F1
#
_entry.id   AF-A0A7K2AKH4-F1
#
_cell.length_a   1.000
_cell.length_b   1.000
_cell.length_c   1.000
_cell.angle_alpha   90.00
_cell.angle_beta   90.00
_cell.angle_gamma   90.00
#
_symmetry.space_group_name_H-M   'P 1'
#
loop_
_entity.id
_entity.type
_entity.pdbx_description
1 polymer ?
#
loop_
_entity_poly.entity_id
_entity_poly.type
_entity_poly.pdbx_seq_one_letter_code
_entity_poly.pdbx_strand_id
1 'polypeptide(L)'
;MQIDIGIGKSARRVYGLDEIAIVPTRRTRDPDDVDLGWQLDAYRFSAPVMGAPMDSTMSPATVIEVGRLGGLGVLNLQGLWTRYQDPDPIYAEIISAPSDRATAVLQEVYREPIKRDLVAERIQQIREAGFVSAASLTPQNTLQYAATAVEAGLDLLVIQGTVVSAEHVSTRTEPLNLKKFIAESPVPVVVGGCSSYSMASHLMRTGAVGVLVGV
;
A
#
# COMPACT_ATOMS: atom_id res chain seq x y z
N MET A 1 -9.06 -28.71 -4.61
CA MET A 1 -10.06 -29.44 -5.42
C MET A 1 -10.02 -28.87 -6.84
N GLN A 2 -9.86 -29.73 -7.83
CA GLN A 2 -9.85 -29.39 -9.24
C GLN A 2 -11.18 -29.86 -9.84
N ILE A 3 -11.82 -29.01 -10.63
CA ILE A 3 -13.14 -29.24 -11.24
C ILE A 3 -12.94 -29.29 -12.75
N ASP A 4 -13.50 -30.28 -13.41
CA ASP A 4 -13.52 -30.35 -14.86
C ASP A 4 -14.57 -29.37 -15.41
N ILE A 5 -14.13 -28.48 -16.29
CA ILE A 5 -15.01 -27.53 -17.00
C ILE A 5 -15.45 -28.13 -18.35
N GLY A 6 -14.60 -28.98 -18.94
CA GLY A 6 -14.86 -29.65 -20.21
C GLY A 6 -13.68 -30.53 -20.62
N ILE A 7 -13.75 -31.13 -21.81
CA ILE A 7 -12.70 -32.03 -22.32
C ILE A 7 -11.36 -31.29 -22.36
N GLY A 8 -10.38 -31.81 -21.62
CA GLY A 8 -9.03 -31.23 -21.54
C GLY A 8 -8.92 -29.90 -20.79
N LYS A 9 -9.98 -29.44 -20.11
CA LYS A 9 -9.97 -28.16 -19.38
C LYS A 9 -10.52 -28.32 -17.96
N SER A 10 -9.73 -27.88 -16.99
CA SER A 10 -10.08 -27.90 -15.58
C SER A 10 -9.77 -26.57 -14.92
N ALA A 11 -10.39 -26.33 -13.78
CA ALA A 11 -10.14 -25.16 -12.94
C ALA A 11 -10.00 -25.56 -11.48
N ARG A 12 -9.35 -24.68 -10.71
CA ARG A 12 -9.27 -24.82 -9.27
C ARG A 12 -10.43 -24.07 -8.63
N ARG A 13 -11.16 -24.71 -7.71
CA ARG A 13 -12.12 -24.00 -6.85
C ARG A 13 -11.36 -23.04 -5.92
N VAL A 14 -11.81 -21.80 -5.87
CA VAL A 14 -11.39 -20.75 -4.93
C VAL A 14 -12.59 -20.34 -4.08
N TYR A 15 -12.35 -19.65 -2.97
CA TYR A 15 -13.38 -19.24 -2.02
C TYR A 15 -13.22 -17.76 -1.68
N GLY A 16 -14.32 -17.03 -1.63
CA GLY A 16 -14.38 -15.69 -1.04
C GLY A 16 -14.42 -15.73 0.49
N LEU A 17 -14.21 -14.58 1.14
CA LEU A 17 -14.35 -14.47 2.61
C LEU A 17 -15.81 -14.67 3.07
N ASP A 18 -16.77 -14.42 2.18
CA ASP A 18 -18.20 -14.63 2.35
C ASP A 18 -18.62 -16.11 2.32
N GLU A 19 -17.76 -16.99 1.78
CA GLU A 19 -18.00 -18.44 1.74
C GLU A 19 -17.46 -19.18 2.98
N ILE A 20 -16.77 -18.49 3.90
CA ILE A 20 -16.11 -19.10 5.05
C ILE A 20 -16.53 -18.46 6.37
N ALA A 21 -16.45 -19.25 7.45
CA ALA A 21 -16.65 -18.77 8.81
C ALA A 21 -15.64 -19.44 9.76
N ILE A 22 -15.28 -18.73 10.83
CA ILE A 22 -14.43 -19.27 11.89
C ILE A 22 -15.29 -20.11 12.83
N VAL A 23 -14.92 -21.37 13.05
CA VAL A 23 -15.67 -22.30 13.90
C VAL A 23 -15.06 -22.34 15.31
N PRO A 24 -15.83 -22.05 16.38
CA PRO A 24 -15.34 -22.21 17.75
C PRO A 24 -15.20 -23.70 18.09
N THR A 25 -14.02 -24.12 18.60
CA THR A 25 -13.73 -25.54 18.89
C THR A 25 -13.24 -25.80 20.33
N ARG A 26 -12.90 -24.75 21.07
CA ARG A 26 -12.31 -24.84 22.42
C ARG A 26 -13.00 -23.87 23.38
N ARG A 27 -12.36 -23.62 24.53
CA ARG A 27 -12.80 -22.66 25.55
C ARG A 27 -12.85 -21.25 24.97
N THR A 28 -13.86 -20.49 25.39
CA THR A 28 -13.94 -19.06 25.16
C THR A 28 -12.91 -18.33 26.03
N ARG A 29 -12.50 -17.15 25.57
CA ARG A 29 -11.65 -16.19 26.30
C ARG A 29 -12.40 -14.88 26.42
N ASP A 30 -12.07 -14.11 27.44
CA ASP A 30 -12.56 -12.74 27.54
C ASP A 30 -11.95 -11.92 26.39
N PRO A 31 -12.72 -11.12 25.64
CA PRO A 31 -12.16 -10.22 24.64
C PRO A 31 -11.07 -9.30 25.19
N ASP A 32 -11.14 -8.91 26.46
CA ASP A 32 -10.16 -8.04 27.12
C ASP A 32 -8.81 -8.75 27.37
N ASP A 33 -8.77 -10.09 27.28
CA ASP A 33 -7.54 -10.89 27.40
C ASP A 33 -6.79 -11.04 26.06
N VAL A 34 -7.29 -10.46 24.96
CA VAL A 34 -6.72 -10.62 23.62
C VAL A 34 -5.66 -9.56 23.33
N ASP A 35 -4.44 -10.00 23.01
CA ASP A 35 -3.37 -9.12 22.53
C ASP A 35 -3.56 -8.81 21.03
N LEU A 36 -3.74 -7.53 20.73
CA LEU A 36 -3.85 -6.99 19.36
C LEU A 36 -2.51 -6.41 18.87
N GLY A 37 -1.44 -6.54 19.65
CA GLY A 37 -0.11 -6.08 19.30
C GLY A 37 0.36 -6.64 17.97
N TRP A 38 0.82 -5.76 17.10
CA TRP A 38 1.37 -6.11 15.80
C TRP A 38 2.78 -5.56 15.67
N GLN A 39 3.73 -6.44 15.35
CA GLN A 39 5.11 -6.06 15.05
C GLN A 39 5.37 -6.23 13.55
N LEU A 40 5.87 -5.17 12.93
CA LEU A 40 6.35 -5.17 11.54
C LEU A 40 7.77 -4.60 11.54
N ASP A 41 8.75 -5.48 11.28
CA ASP A 41 10.17 -5.16 11.44
C ASP A 41 10.48 -4.65 12.88
N ALA A 42 11.12 -3.48 13.01
CA ALA A 42 11.40 -2.82 14.28
C ALA A 42 10.19 -2.07 14.88
N TYR A 43 9.10 -1.92 14.13
CA TYR A 43 7.96 -1.10 14.53
C TYR A 43 6.89 -1.94 15.25
N ARG A 44 6.34 -1.40 16.34
CA ARG A 44 5.24 -2.00 17.12
C ARG A 44 4.01 -1.11 17.07
N PHE A 45 2.88 -1.74 16.83
CA PHE A 45 1.55 -1.16 16.75
C PHE A 45 0.66 -1.86 17.78
N SER A 46 -0.31 -1.15 18.34
CA SER A 46 -1.28 -1.75 19.29
C SER A 46 -2.48 -2.38 18.59
N ALA A 47 -2.64 -2.16 17.28
CA ALA A 47 -3.65 -2.79 16.45
C ALA A 47 -3.05 -3.28 15.12
N PRO A 48 -3.49 -4.45 14.60
CA PRO A 48 -3.00 -5.00 13.34
C PRO A 48 -3.74 -4.38 12.14
N VAL A 49 -3.77 -3.05 12.07
CA VAL A 49 -4.50 -2.29 11.04
C VAL A 49 -3.54 -1.41 10.27
N MET A 50 -3.49 -1.59 8.96
CA MET A 50 -2.78 -0.72 8.03
C MET A 50 -3.81 0.06 7.19
N GLY A 51 -3.64 1.37 7.11
CA GLY A 51 -4.45 2.24 6.26
C GLY A 51 -4.19 1.97 4.78
N ALA A 52 -5.26 1.80 3.99
CA ALA A 52 -5.13 1.66 2.55
C ALA A 52 -4.57 2.96 1.94
N PRO A 53 -3.44 2.93 1.21
CA PRO A 53 -2.80 4.14 0.71
C PRO A 53 -3.53 4.66 -0.53
N MET A 54 -4.66 5.29 -0.30
CA MET A 54 -5.51 5.92 -1.29
C MET A 54 -5.83 7.34 -0.85
N ASP A 55 -5.92 8.25 -1.81
CA ASP A 55 -6.22 9.66 -1.58
C ASP A 55 -7.58 9.88 -0.92
N SER A 56 -8.54 8.99 -1.21
CA SER A 56 -9.87 9.01 -0.63
C SER A 56 -9.90 8.64 0.86
N THR A 57 -8.83 8.04 1.39
CA THR A 57 -8.80 7.50 2.76
C THR A 57 -7.65 8.03 3.60
N MET A 58 -6.50 8.36 3.01
CA MET A 58 -5.25 8.65 3.73
C MET A 58 -4.70 10.01 3.37
N SER A 59 -5.32 11.07 3.90
CA SER A 59 -4.66 12.38 4.02
C SER A 59 -3.53 12.34 5.06
N PRO A 60 -2.58 13.30 5.08
CA PRO A 60 -1.59 13.39 6.15
C PRO A 60 -2.22 13.40 7.55
N ALA A 61 -3.33 14.13 7.73
CA ALA A 61 -4.08 14.16 8.97
C ALA A 61 -4.66 12.78 9.34
N THR A 62 -5.23 12.07 8.36
CA THR A 62 -5.78 10.73 8.59
C THR A 62 -4.68 9.71 8.90
N VAL A 63 -3.53 9.79 8.24
CA VAL A 63 -2.37 8.93 8.51
C VAL A 63 -1.90 9.10 9.97
N ILE A 64 -1.79 10.34 10.43
CA ILE A 64 -1.46 10.67 11.82
C ILE A 64 -2.51 10.12 12.78
N GLU A 65 -3.81 10.30 12.48
CA GLU A 65 -4.90 9.81 13.32
C GLU A 65 -4.91 8.27 13.42
N VAL A 66 -4.62 7.55 12.33
CA VAL A 66 -4.46 6.09 12.37
C VAL A 66 -3.31 5.69 13.28
N GLY A 67 -2.18 6.41 13.23
CA GLY A 67 -1.06 6.22 14.15
C GLY A 67 -1.46 6.43 15.62
N ARG A 68 -2.24 7.48 15.91
CA ARG A 68 -2.77 7.77 17.24
C ARG A 68 -3.70 6.66 17.76
N LEU A 69 -4.48 6.06 16.86
CA LEU A 69 -5.36 4.93 17.15
C LEU A 69 -4.62 3.58 17.22
N GLY A 70 -3.29 3.58 17.02
CA GLY A 70 -2.44 2.42 17.23
C GLY A 70 -2.24 1.54 16.01
N GLY A 71 -2.65 1.99 14.83
CA GLY A 71 -2.39 1.33 13.54
C GLY A 71 -1.23 1.97 12.77
N LEU A 72 -1.08 1.58 11.51
CA LEU A 72 -0.11 2.12 10.56
C LEU A 72 -0.82 2.88 9.43
N GLY A 73 -0.79 4.21 9.46
CA GLY A 73 -1.26 5.01 8.33
C GLY A 73 -0.23 5.01 7.19
N VAL A 74 -0.68 4.85 5.95
CA VAL A 74 0.21 4.82 4.77
C VAL A 74 -0.24 5.90 3.77
N LEU A 75 0.62 6.88 3.51
CA LEU A 75 0.34 7.96 2.57
C LEU A 75 0.58 7.52 1.11
N ASN A 76 -0.32 7.83 0.18
CA ASN A 76 -0.05 7.63 -1.25
C ASN A 76 0.81 8.76 -1.82
N LEU A 77 2.07 8.49 -2.18
CA LEU A 77 2.97 9.52 -2.71
C LEU A 77 2.71 9.89 -4.17
N GLN A 78 1.74 9.25 -4.81
CA GLN A 78 1.32 9.54 -6.19
C GLN A 78 -0.04 10.23 -6.24
N GLY A 79 -0.57 10.57 -5.06
CA GLY A 79 -1.84 11.24 -4.85
C GLY A 79 -1.82 12.74 -5.11
N LEU A 80 -2.94 13.41 -4.81
CA LEU A 80 -3.06 14.86 -4.91
C LEU A 80 -2.21 15.59 -3.86
N TRP A 81 -2.01 14.99 -2.68
CA TRP A 81 -1.19 15.55 -1.59
C TRP A 81 0.26 15.83 -1.96
N THR A 82 0.77 15.19 -3.01
CA THR A 82 2.14 15.39 -3.55
C THR A 82 2.15 16.04 -4.93
N ARG A 83 0.99 16.44 -5.46
CA ARG A 83 0.84 17.16 -6.74
C ARG A 83 0.45 18.62 -6.52
N TYR A 84 -0.32 18.90 -5.46
CA TYR A 84 -0.82 20.24 -5.13
C TYR A 84 -0.38 20.66 -3.73
N GLN A 85 -0.02 21.93 -3.56
CA GLN A 85 0.30 22.50 -2.24
C GLN A 85 -0.91 22.41 -1.31
N ASP A 86 -2.09 22.71 -1.86
CA ASP A 86 -3.39 22.58 -1.21
C ASP A 86 -4.30 21.72 -2.10
N PRO A 87 -4.55 20.45 -1.76
CA PRO A 87 -5.40 19.56 -2.54
C PRO A 87 -6.90 19.69 -2.17
N ASP A 88 -7.28 20.43 -1.12
CA ASP A 88 -8.67 20.50 -0.66
C ASP A 88 -9.63 21.05 -1.71
N PRO A 89 -9.31 22.15 -2.45
CA PRO A 89 -10.15 22.61 -3.55
C PRO A 89 -10.30 21.59 -4.68
N ILE A 90 -9.26 20.78 -4.91
CA ILE A 90 -9.25 19.76 -5.96
C ILE A 90 -10.12 18.57 -5.56
N TYR A 91 -10.08 18.17 -4.29
CA TYR A 91 -11.01 17.17 -3.76
C TYR A 91 -12.46 17.67 -3.83
N ALA A 92 -12.72 18.94 -3.52
CA ALA A 92 -14.06 19.53 -3.66
C ALA A 92 -14.57 19.49 -5.11
N GLU A 93 -13.69 19.72 -6.09
CA GLU A 93 -14.01 19.55 -7.52
C GLU A 93 -14.39 18.09 -7.85
N ILE A 94 -13.59 17.11 -7.41
CA ILE A 94 -13.88 15.68 -7.62
C ILE A 94 -15.23 15.30 -7.01
N ILE A 95 -15.50 15.73 -5.77
CA ILE A 95 -16.75 15.42 -5.05
C ILE A 95 -17.96 16.03 -5.75
N SER A 96 -17.80 17.22 -6.33
CA SER A 96 -18.87 17.95 -7.00
C SER A 96 -19.07 17.50 -8.46
N ALA A 97 -18.17 16.67 -8.99
CA ALA A 97 -18.23 16.24 -10.38
C ALA A 97 -19.46 15.35 -10.65
N PRO A 98 -20.26 15.66 -11.70
CA PRO A 98 -21.31 14.76 -12.16
C PRO A 98 -20.77 13.36 -12.50
N SER A 99 -21.54 12.30 -12.26
CA SER A 99 -21.08 10.92 -12.42
C SER A 99 -20.58 10.58 -13.84
N ASP A 100 -21.14 11.22 -14.87
CA ASP A 100 -20.72 11.08 -16.27
C ASP A 100 -19.41 11.84 -16.59
N ARG A 101 -18.99 12.77 -15.72
CA ARG A 101 -17.76 13.56 -15.83
C ARG A 101 -16.68 13.15 -14.82
N ALA A 102 -17.01 12.38 -13.78
CA ALA A 102 -16.10 12.02 -12.69
C ALA A 102 -14.76 11.46 -13.18
N THR A 103 -14.78 10.53 -14.15
CA THR A 103 -13.55 9.96 -14.73
C THR A 103 -12.71 11.01 -15.46
N ALA A 104 -13.33 11.93 -16.19
CA ALA A 104 -12.61 12.98 -16.90
C ALA A 104 -11.95 13.97 -15.92
N VAL A 105 -12.67 14.37 -14.87
CA VAL A 105 -12.13 15.24 -13.81
C VAL A 105 -10.95 14.57 -13.12
N LEU A 106 -11.07 13.30 -12.72
CA LEU A 106 -9.94 12.53 -12.17
C LEU A 106 -8.75 12.51 -13.13
N GLN A 107 -8.97 12.24 -14.42
CA GLN A 107 -7.88 12.25 -15.40
C GLN A 107 -7.22 13.62 -15.55
N GLU A 108 -7.98 14.71 -15.43
CA GLU A 108 -7.49 16.09 -15.55
C GLU A 108 -6.64 16.47 -14.33
N VAL A 109 -7.14 16.27 -13.11
CA VAL A 109 -6.44 16.67 -11.88
C VAL A 109 -5.19 15.82 -11.61
N TYR A 110 -5.17 14.55 -12.01
CA TYR A 110 -3.99 13.69 -11.85
C TYR A 110 -2.91 13.90 -12.94
N ARG A 111 -3.11 14.82 -13.92
CA ARG A 111 -2.07 15.21 -14.88
C ARG A 111 -0.98 16.08 -14.25
N GLU A 112 -1.29 16.81 -13.19
CA GLU A 112 -0.29 17.60 -12.47
C GLU A 112 0.82 16.68 -11.97
N PRO A 113 2.11 16.90 -12.30
CA PRO A 113 3.19 16.00 -11.91
C PRO A 113 3.37 15.95 -10.40
N ILE A 114 3.92 14.82 -9.92
CA ILE A 114 4.33 14.67 -8.52
C ILE A 114 5.54 15.58 -8.27
N LYS A 115 5.49 16.36 -7.18
CA LYS A 115 6.53 17.31 -6.77
C LYS A 115 7.34 16.71 -5.61
N ARG A 116 8.66 16.66 -5.77
CA ARG A 116 9.58 16.07 -4.77
C ARG A 116 9.56 16.83 -3.45
N ASP A 117 9.48 18.14 -3.55
CA ASP A 117 9.36 19.11 -2.47
C ASP A 117 8.08 18.83 -1.64
N LEU A 118 6.95 18.55 -2.29
CA LEU A 118 5.74 18.11 -1.59
C LEU A 118 5.86 16.70 -1.00
N VAL A 119 6.52 15.76 -1.69
CA VAL A 119 6.81 14.43 -1.11
C VAL A 119 7.56 14.60 0.21
N ALA A 120 8.62 15.40 0.23
CA ALA A 120 9.40 15.65 1.44
C ALA A 120 8.57 16.33 2.54
N GLU A 121 7.81 17.37 2.19
CA GLU A 121 6.95 18.11 3.14
C GLU A 121 5.94 17.18 3.82
N ARG A 122 5.24 16.32 3.07
CA ARG A 122 4.21 15.42 3.63
C ARG A 122 4.80 14.32 4.52
N ILE A 123 5.98 13.80 4.17
CA ILE A 123 6.67 12.82 5.03
C ILE A 123 7.12 13.47 6.34
N GLN A 124 7.70 14.67 6.26
CA GLN A 124 8.12 15.42 7.44
C GLN A 124 6.94 15.75 8.36
N GLN A 125 5.79 16.14 7.80
CA GLN A 125 4.57 16.39 8.56
C GLN A 125 4.14 15.18 9.41
N ILE A 126 4.17 13.97 8.86
CA ILE A 126 3.82 12.74 9.60
C ILE A 126 4.85 12.46 10.69
N ARG A 127 6.13 12.60 10.36
CA ARG A 127 7.25 12.35 11.27
C ARG A 127 7.28 13.32 12.45
N GLU A 128 7.03 14.60 12.22
CA GLU A 128 6.97 15.65 13.25
C GLU A 128 5.82 15.43 14.23
N ALA A 129 4.74 14.75 13.80
CA ALA A 129 3.67 14.32 14.69
C ALA A 129 4.06 13.16 15.63
N GLY A 130 5.25 12.58 15.46
CA GLY A 130 5.81 11.54 16.34
C GLY A 130 5.33 10.12 16.05
N PHE A 131 4.74 9.88 14.86
CA PHE A 131 4.27 8.57 14.42
C PHE A 131 5.15 8.00 13.31
N VAL A 132 5.08 6.68 13.11
CA VAL A 132 5.78 5.98 12.03
C VAL A 132 5.35 6.55 10.68
N SER A 133 6.30 7.09 9.93
CA SER A 133 6.05 7.64 8.61
C SER A 133 6.09 6.51 7.55
N ALA A 134 4.91 6.09 7.08
CA ALA A 134 4.81 5.10 6.01
C ALA A 134 4.13 5.67 4.78
N ALA A 135 4.60 5.23 3.61
CA ALA A 135 4.13 5.78 2.35
C ALA A 135 4.23 4.78 1.20
N SER A 136 3.38 4.93 0.20
CA SER A 136 3.30 4.03 -0.94
C SER A 136 3.75 4.65 -2.26
N LEU A 137 4.39 3.82 -3.08
CA LEU A 137 4.75 4.10 -4.46
C LEU A 137 4.37 2.88 -5.32
N THR A 138 4.05 3.12 -6.59
CA THR A 138 3.95 2.04 -7.57
C THR A 138 5.36 1.59 -7.98
N PRO A 139 5.52 0.33 -8.46
CA PRO A 139 6.80 -0.13 -9.00
C PRO A 139 7.40 0.83 -10.04
N GLN A 140 6.56 1.44 -10.87
CA GLN A 140 6.95 2.34 -11.95
C GLN A 140 7.61 3.64 -11.44
N ASN A 141 7.16 4.15 -10.29
CA ASN A 141 7.60 5.42 -9.74
C ASN A 141 8.58 5.26 -8.55
N THR A 142 8.81 4.04 -8.10
CA THR A 142 9.68 3.74 -6.94
C THR A 142 11.08 4.33 -7.11
N LEU A 143 11.76 4.07 -8.24
CA LEU A 143 13.11 4.58 -8.49
C LEU A 143 13.20 6.11 -8.55
N GLN A 144 12.09 6.79 -8.86
CA GLN A 144 12.09 8.23 -9.06
C GLN A 144 11.89 9.03 -7.75
N TYR A 145 11.12 8.47 -6.80
CA TYR A 145 10.68 9.21 -5.60
C TYR A 145 11.04 8.55 -4.27
N ALA A 146 11.43 7.28 -4.24
CA ALA A 146 11.75 6.61 -2.98
C ALA A 146 12.91 7.28 -2.25
N ALA A 147 13.97 7.67 -2.96
CA ALA A 147 15.11 8.38 -2.38
C ALA A 147 14.68 9.68 -1.69
N THR A 148 13.85 10.49 -2.35
CA THR A 148 13.30 11.73 -1.77
C THR A 148 12.49 11.47 -0.50
N ALA A 149 11.65 10.44 -0.49
CA ALA A 149 10.86 10.10 0.69
C ALA A 149 11.75 9.63 1.86
N VAL A 150 12.74 8.77 1.58
CA VAL A 150 13.72 8.30 2.56
C VAL A 150 14.54 9.46 3.12
N GLU A 151 15.06 10.35 2.27
CA GLU A 151 15.81 11.54 2.68
C GLU A 151 14.99 12.47 3.57
N ALA A 152 13.67 12.53 3.36
CA ALA A 152 12.73 13.28 4.20
C ALA A 152 12.42 12.59 5.55
N GLY A 153 12.93 11.37 5.77
CA GLY A 153 12.79 10.62 7.01
C GLY A 153 11.69 9.58 7.00
N LEU A 154 11.31 9.04 5.83
CA LEU A 154 10.39 7.91 5.73
C LEU A 154 10.89 6.71 6.56
N ASP A 155 10.00 6.09 7.32
CA ASP A 155 10.29 4.92 8.16
C ASP A 155 10.01 3.60 7.45
N LEU A 156 8.94 3.53 6.64
CA LEU A 156 8.52 2.31 5.96
C LEU A 156 8.00 2.60 4.56
N LEU A 157 8.52 1.87 3.57
CA LEU A 157 8.09 1.99 2.18
C LEU A 157 7.14 0.86 1.79
N VAL A 158 6.02 1.20 1.17
CA VAL A 158 5.09 0.25 0.57
C VAL A 158 5.19 0.34 -0.96
N ILE A 159 5.66 -0.71 -1.62
CA ILE A 159 5.63 -0.79 -3.09
C ILE A 159 4.35 -1.54 -3.49
N GLN A 160 3.35 -0.79 -3.95
CA GLN A 160 2.02 -1.33 -4.23
C GLN A 160 1.55 -1.08 -5.67
N GLY A 161 1.02 -2.12 -6.30
CA GLY A 161 0.16 -2.04 -7.49
C GLY A 161 -0.96 -3.08 -7.43
N THR A 162 -1.90 -3.05 -8.38
CA THR A 162 -2.99 -4.04 -8.51
C THR A 162 -2.43 -5.47 -8.57
N VAL A 163 -1.40 -5.69 -9.38
CA VAL A 163 -0.62 -6.93 -9.42
C VAL A 163 0.86 -6.57 -9.52
N VAL A 164 1.66 -7.09 -8.61
CA VAL A 164 3.12 -6.93 -8.63
C VAL A 164 3.79 -8.29 -8.71
N SER A 165 4.64 -8.45 -9.74
CA SER A 165 5.54 -9.58 -9.89
C SER A 165 6.96 -9.19 -9.47
N ALA A 166 7.72 -10.16 -8.96
CA ALA A 166 9.14 -9.95 -8.64
C ALA A 166 9.99 -9.66 -9.89
N GLU A 167 9.55 -10.13 -11.06
CA GLU A 167 10.17 -9.90 -12.35
C GLU A 167 9.15 -9.25 -13.28
N HIS A 168 9.41 -8.01 -13.69
CA HIS A 168 8.66 -7.34 -14.75
C HIS A 168 9.50 -7.42 -16.02
N VAL A 169 8.91 -7.85 -17.14
CA VAL A 169 9.60 -7.94 -18.44
C VAL A 169 9.12 -6.79 -19.31
N SER A 170 10.01 -5.87 -19.65
CA SER A 170 9.73 -4.75 -20.56
C SER A 170 10.81 -4.69 -21.64
N THR A 171 10.39 -4.45 -22.87
CA THR A 171 11.29 -4.20 -24.02
C THR A 171 11.58 -2.72 -24.23
N ARG A 172 10.94 -1.83 -23.46
CA ARG A 172 11.00 -0.37 -23.64
C ARG A 172 11.71 0.37 -22.51
N THR A 173 11.69 -0.20 -21.30
CA THR A 173 12.22 0.42 -20.09
C THR A 173 12.88 -0.63 -19.22
N GLU A 174 13.95 -0.26 -18.52
CA GLU A 174 14.54 -1.17 -17.53
C GLU A 174 13.53 -1.35 -16.37
N PRO A 175 13.09 -2.58 -16.10
CA PRO A 175 12.13 -2.86 -15.04
C PRO A 175 12.78 -2.69 -13.66
N LEU A 176 11.99 -2.27 -12.66
CA LEU A 176 12.43 -2.26 -11.26
C LEU A 176 12.85 -3.67 -10.83
N ASN A 177 14.13 -3.85 -10.52
CA ASN A 177 14.62 -5.04 -9.85
C ASN A 177 14.35 -4.94 -8.35
N LEU A 178 13.21 -5.48 -7.91
CA LEU A 178 12.77 -5.42 -6.52
C LEU A 178 13.80 -6.02 -5.55
N LYS A 179 14.46 -7.12 -5.93
CA LYS A 179 15.47 -7.77 -5.07
C LYS A 179 16.66 -6.84 -4.83
N LYS A 180 17.18 -6.20 -5.88
CA LYS A 180 18.28 -5.24 -5.75
C LYS A 180 17.85 -4.02 -4.94
N PHE A 181 16.71 -3.44 -5.30
CA PHE A 181 16.19 -2.23 -4.65
C PHE A 181 15.96 -2.44 -3.15
N ILE A 182 15.32 -3.53 -2.75
CA ILE A 182 15.01 -3.80 -1.34
C ILE A 182 16.28 -4.11 -0.55
N ALA A 183 17.23 -4.83 -1.13
CA ALA A 183 18.52 -5.09 -0.49
C ALA A 183 19.35 -3.81 -0.23
N GLU A 184 19.18 -2.79 -1.07
CA GLU A 184 19.86 -1.49 -0.96
C GLU A 184 19.03 -0.45 -0.19
N SER A 185 17.77 -0.76 0.15
CA SER A 185 16.88 0.19 0.81
C SER A 185 17.27 0.37 2.28
N PRO A 186 17.41 1.61 2.77
CA PRO A 186 17.74 1.86 4.17
C PRO A 186 16.52 1.72 5.11
N VAL A 187 15.33 1.49 4.56
CA VAL A 187 14.07 1.36 5.29
C VAL A 187 13.40 0.02 4.94
N PRO A 188 12.64 -0.60 5.86
CA PRO A 188 11.87 -1.79 5.54
C PRO A 188 10.87 -1.55 4.41
N VAL A 189 10.74 -2.57 3.54
CA VAL A 189 9.86 -2.51 2.37
C VAL A 189 8.78 -3.58 2.43
N VAL A 190 7.52 -3.15 2.28
CA VAL A 190 6.35 -4.02 2.06
C VAL A 190 6.01 -4.03 0.57
N VAL A 191 5.66 -5.18 -0.01
CA VAL A 191 5.39 -5.29 -1.46
C VAL A 191 4.10 -6.06 -1.77
N GLY A 192 3.32 -5.63 -2.75
CA GLY A 192 2.20 -6.39 -3.32
C GLY A 192 1.40 -5.56 -4.33
N GLY A 193 0.20 -5.89 -4.77
CA GLY A 193 -0.62 -7.05 -4.48
C GLY A 193 -0.20 -8.31 -5.23
N CYS A 194 -0.47 -9.45 -4.61
CA CYS A 194 -0.32 -10.76 -5.21
C CYS A 194 -1.49 -11.66 -4.82
N SER A 195 -1.77 -12.67 -5.65
CA SER A 195 -2.90 -13.59 -5.45
C SER A 195 -2.54 -15.05 -5.64
N SER A 196 -1.25 -15.37 -5.75
CA SER A 196 -0.78 -16.75 -5.91
C SER A 196 0.43 -17.04 -5.03
N TYR A 197 0.57 -18.32 -4.66
CA TYR A 197 1.69 -18.81 -3.85
C TYR A 197 3.05 -18.51 -4.50
N SER A 198 3.18 -18.73 -5.82
CA SER A 198 4.45 -18.52 -6.52
C SER A 198 4.85 -17.05 -6.51
N MET A 199 3.91 -16.13 -6.77
CA MET A 199 4.18 -14.70 -6.73
C MET A 199 4.54 -14.25 -5.31
N ALA A 200 3.75 -14.64 -4.31
CA ALA A 200 4.04 -14.31 -2.91
C ALA A 200 5.42 -14.83 -2.48
N SER A 201 5.77 -16.07 -2.82
CA SER A 201 7.08 -16.64 -2.52
C SER A 201 8.22 -15.91 -3.20
N HIS A 202 8.05 -15.45 -4.44
CA HIS A 202 9.06 -14.64 -5.12
C HIS A 202 9.21 -13.27 -4.48
N LEU A 203 8.12 -12.62 -4.08
CA LEU A 203 8.15 -11.35 -3.34
C LEU A 203 8.83 -11.50 -1.97
N MET A 204 8.60 -12.60 -1.24
CA MET A 204 9.32 -12.85 0.02
C MET A 204 10.84 -12.96 -0.18
N ARG A 205 11.28 -13.56 -1.30
CA ARG A 205 12.72 -13.74 -1.62
C ARG A 205 13.44 -12.45 -2.02
N THR A 206 12.72 -11.35 -2.25
CA THR A 206 13.36 -10.05 -2.51
C THR A 206 13.91 -9.40 -1.23
N GLY A 207 13.50 -9.90 -0.06
CA GLY A 207 13.83 -9.31 1.25
C GLY A 207 12.73 -8.39 1.81
N ALA A 208 11.54 -8.38 1.20
CA ALA A 208 10.41 -7.61 1.71
C ALA A 208 10.01 -8.08 3.12
N VAL A 209 9.72 -7.14 4.02
CA VAL A 209 9.30 -7.42 5.41
C VAL A 209 7.82 -7.79 5.51
N GLY A 210 7.06 -7.54 4.44
CA GLY A 210 5.65 -7.87 4.34
C GLY A 210 5.20 -8.03 2.89
N VAL A 211 4.18 -8.87 2.67
CA VAL A 211 3.56 -9.08 1.36
C VAL A 211 2.07 -8.74 1.41
N LEU A 212 1.62 -7.82 0.56
CA LEU A 212 0.19 -7.52 0.40
C LEU A 212 -0.46 -8.56 -0.51
N VAL A 213 -1.57 -9.14 -0.05
CA VAL A 213 -2.36 -10.13 -0.79
C VAL A 213 -3.67 -9.50 -1.22
N GLY A 214 -3.94 -9.55 -2.52
CA GLY A 214 -5.09 -8.88 -3.14
C GLY A 214 -4.83 -8.57 -4.61
N VAL A 215 -5.92 -8.25 -5.33
CA VAL A 215 -5.96 -7.79 -6.72
C VAL A 215 -6.86 -6.58 -6.79
#